data_AF-A0A7J9IWR5-F1
#
_entry.id   AF-A0A7J9IWR5-F1
#
_cell.length_a   1.000
_cell.length_b   1.000
_cell.length_c   1.000
_cell.angle_alpha   90.00
_cell.angle_beta   90.00
_cell.angle_gamma   90.00
#
_symmetry.space_group_name_H-M   'P 1'
#
loop_
_entity.id
_entity.type
_entity.pdbx_description
1 polymer ?
#
loop_
_entity_poly.entity_id
_entity_poly.type
_entity_poly.pdbx_seq_one_letter_code
_entity_poly.pdbx_strand_id
1 'polypeptide(L)'
;MLKPERDGKELIERIDKRIRALSFHIQKYYWLDFTQLNNIYRYKTEEYSHTAVNKFNVIPESIPDWVFDFMPLRGGYLIGNVSPARMDFRWFLVGNCIAILSSLATPAQATAIMDLIEERWEDLIGEMPLKIVYPALEGHEWRTVTGFDPKNTRWSYHNGGSWPVLIWLLTAACIKTGRPQIAKRAIELIEQRLSKDGWPEYYDGKTGRYVGKQARKYQTWSISGYLVAKMLIENPANLPIISLEEDKKIAKPKLTRSISF
;
A
#
# COMPACT_ATOMS: atom_id res chain seq x y z
N MET A 1 -19.13 -20.78 5.14
CA MET A 1 -17.78 -21.39 5.14
C MET A 1 -17.77 -22.59 4.20
N LEU A 2 -16.69 -22.77 3.44
CA LEU A 2 -16.47 -23.96 2.60
C LEU A 2 -16.46 -25.22 3.47
N LYS A 3 -17.34 -26.16 3.19
CA LYS A 3 -17.37 -27.45 3.89
C LYS A 3 -16.40 -28.42 3.23
N PRO A 4 -15.65 -29.24 3.97
CA PRO A 4 -14.66 -30.18 3.44
C PRO A 4 -15.28 -31.42 2.75
N GLU A 5 -16.58 -31.37 2.44
CA GLU A 5 -17.32 -32.46 1.79
C GLU A 5 -17.19 -32.33 0.25
N ARG A 6 -17.09 -33.46 -0.46
CA ARG A 6 -16.96 -33.53 -1.94
C ARG A 6 -15.73 -32.73 -2.43
N ASP A 7 -15.91 -31.92 -3.48
CA ASP A 7 -14.88 -31.07 -4.11
C ASP A 7 -14.33 -29.96 -3.18
N GLY A 8 -14.97 -29.75 -2.02
CA GLY A 8 -14.56 -28.72 -1.06
C GLY A 8 -13.16 -28.93 -0.48
N LYS A 9 -12.73 -30.19 -0.32
CA LYS A 9 -11.39 -30.52 0.20
C LYS A 9 -10.28 -30.10 -0.78
N GLU A 10 -10.41 -30.44 -2.06
CA GLU A 10 -9.44 -30.08 -3.09
C GLU A 10 -9.34 -28.55 -3.23
N LEU A 11 -10.47 -27.86 -3.18
CA LEU A 11 -10.49 -26.40 -3.25
C LEU A 11 -9.77 -25.76 -2.05
N ILE A 12 -9.99 -26.27 -0.83
CA ILE A 12 -9.27 -25.81 0.38
C ILE A 12 -7.75 -26.02 0.22
N GLU A 13 -7.32 -27.18 -0.28
CA GLU A 13 -5.89 -27.46 -0.50
C GLU A 13 -5.27 -26.50 -1.54
N ARG A 14 -6.01 -26.16 -2.61
CA ARG A 14 -5.58 -25.19 -3.62
C ARG A 14 -5.50 -23.77 -3.05
N ILE A 15 -6.46 -23.39 -2.21
CA ILE A 15 -6.46 -22.09 -1.50
C ILE A 15 -5.22 -22.01 -0.59
N ASP A 16 -4.98 -23.01 0.25
CA ASP A 16 -3.83 -23.06 1.17
C ASP A 16 -2.50 -22.98 0.41
N LYS A 17 -2.37 -23.73 -0.70
CA LYS A 17 -1.17 -23.69 -1.55
C LYS A 17 -0.97 -22.30 -2.15
N ARG A 18 -2.03 -21.64 -2.62
CA ARG A 18 -1.95 -20.29 -3.19
C ARG A 18 -1.63 -19.24 -2.13
N ILE A 19 -2.22 -19.32 -0.94
CA ILE A 19 -1.94 -18.39 0.17
C ILE A 19 -0.44 -18.43 0.52
N ARG A 20 0.16 -19.62 0.65
CA ARG A 20 1.60 -19.74 0.94
C ARG A 20 2.48 -19.15 -0.17
N ALA A 21 2.19 -19.49 -1.42
CA ALA A 21 2.96 -19.00 -2.57
C ALA A 21 2.83 -17.48 -2.72
N LEU A 22 1.63 -16.94 -2.57
CA LEU A 22 1.35 -15.51 -2.66
C LEU A 22 2.02 -14.74 -1.52
N SER A 23 1.93 -15.26 -0.29
CA SER A 23 2.56 -14.63 0.88
C SER A 23 4.06 -14.52 0.69
N PHE A 24 4.72 -15.61 0.32
CA PHE A 24 6.15 -15.59 0.01
C PHE A 24 6.48 -14.59 -1.11
N HIS A 25 5.70 -14.60 -2.20
CA HIS A 25 5.97 -13.74 -3.35
C HIS A 25 5.85 -12.25 -3.00
N ILE A 26 4.77 -11.84 -2.35
CA ILE A 26 4.54 -10.45 -1.97
C ILE A 26 5.55 -10.02 -0.90
N GLN A 27 5.70 -10.78 0.19
CA GLN A 27 6.60 -10.41 1.29
C GLN A 27 8.06 -10.30 0.83
N LYS A 28 8.47 -11.07 -0.18
CA LYS A 28 9.85 -11.08 -0.66
C LYS A 28 10.12 -10.10 -1.79
N TYR A 29 9.25 -10.07 -2.80
CA TYR A 29 9.54 -9.40 -4.06
C TYR A 29 8.87 -8.04 -4.19
N TYR A 30 7.77 -7.81 -3.46
CA TYR A 30 7.13 -6.49 -3.42
C TYR A 30 7.67 -5.62 -2.29
N TRP A 31 8.33 -6.22 -1.28
CA TRP A 31 8.88 -5.46 -0.18
C TRP A 31 10.05 -4.59 -0.62
N LEU A 32 10.01 -3.32 -0.23
CA LEU A 32 11.07 -2.35 -0.44
C LEU A 32 11.27 -1.54 0.83
N ASP A 33 12.49 -1.62 1.37
CA ASP A 33 13.03 -0.74 2.39
C ASP A 33 14.40 -0.21 1.92
N PHE A 34 15.09 0.61 2.73
CA PHE A 34 16.41 1.13 2.38
C PHE A 34 17.44 0.04 2.06
N THR A 35 17.41 -1.08 2.77
CA THR A 35 18.35 -2.19 2.54
C THR A 35 18.07 -2.86 1.20
N GLN A 36 16.80 -3.14 0.92
CA GLN A 36 16.39 -3.77 -0.31
C GLN A 36 16.58 -2.85 -1.52
N LEU A 37 16.34 -1.54 -1.38
CA LEU A 37 16.63 -0.56 -2.42
C LEU A 37 18.13 -0.56 -2.78
N ASN A 38 19.01 -0.57 -1.77
CA ASN A 38 20.46 -0.68 -1.99
C ASN A 38 20.86 -1.98 -2.70
N ASN A 39 20.17 -3.09 -2.42
CA ASN A 39 20.41 -4.35 -3.11
C ASN A 39 19.99 -4.27 -4.58
N ILE A 40 18.78 -3.75 -4.87
CA ILE A 40 18.24 -3.63 -6.24
C ILE A 40 19.09 -2.67 -7.07
N TYR A 41 19.53 -1.55 -6.47
CA TYR A 41 20.44 -0.59 -7.10
C TYR A 41 21.76 -1.23 -7.57
N ARG A 42 22.16 -2.36 -6.97
CA ARG A 42 23.41 -3.08 -7.28
C ARG A 42 23.19 -4.38 -8.03
N TYR A 43 21.99 -4.61 -8.56
CA TYR A 43 21.70 -5.82 -9.33
C TYR A 43 22.58 -5.92 -10.56
N LYS A 44 22.97 -7.15 -10.87
CA LYS A 44 23.44 -7.50 -12.20
C LYS A 44 22.23 -7.83 -13.07
N THR A 45 22.35 -7.54 -14.35
CA THR A 45 21.35 -7.82 -15.36
C THR A 45 21.72 -9.10 -16.13
N GLU A 46 20.80 -9.60 -16.97
CA GLU A 46 20.97 -10.79 -17.81
C GLU A 46 21.30 -12.08 -17.03
N GLU A 47 20.84 -12.17 -15.77
CA GLU A 47 21.02 -13.37 -14.97
C GLU A 47 20.11 -14.51 -15.46
N TYR A 48 20.70 -15.60 -15.95
CA TYR A 48 19.96 -16.79 -16.39
C TYR A 48 20.28 -18.00 -15.49
N SER A 49 19.59 -18.12 -14.35
CA SER A 49 19.66 -19.30 -13.49
C SER A 49 18.54 -19.39 -12.46
N HIS A 50 18.29 -20.59 -11.92
CA HIS A 50 17.42 -20.77 -10.75
C HIS A 50 17.96 -20.11 -9.47
N THR A 51 19.25 -19.79 -9.43
CA THR A 51 19.92 -19.13 -8.29
C THR A 51 20.11 -17.63 -8.48
N ALA A 52 19.62 -17.05 -9.58
CA ALA A 52 19.67 -15.62 -9.88
C ALA A 52 19.14 -14.77 -8.71
N VAL A 53 19.79 -13.65 -8.40
CA VAL A 53 19.36 -12.67 -7.41
C VAL A 53 18.33 -11.74 -8.05
N ASN A 54 18.60 -11.24 -9.25
CA ASN A 54 17.70 -10.36 -10.00
C ASN A 54 16.64 -11.18 -10.75
N LYS A 55 15.69 -11.75 -10.00
CA LYS A 55 14.67 -12.68 -10.54
C LYS A 55 13.80 -12.13 -11.66
N PHE A 56 13.66 -10.81 -11.75
CA PHE A 56 12.81 -10.16 -12.73
C PHE A 56 13.60 -9.40 -13.80
N ASN A 57 14.93 -9.50 -13.80
CA ASN A 57 15.80 -8.75 -14.70
C ASN A 57 15.50 -7.23 -14.69
N VAL A 58 15.35 -6.66 -13.49
CA VAL A 58 15.16 -5.22 -13.31
C VAL A 58 16.46 -4.52 -13.66
N ILE A 59 16.37 -3.47 -14.47
CA ILE A 59 17.50 -2.62 -14.86
C ILE A 59 17.70 -1.58 -13.75
N PRO A 60 18.84 -1.57 -13.02
CA PRO A 60 19.05 -0.62 -11.92
C PRO A 60 18.94 0.85 -12.33
N GLU A 61 19.37 1.18 -13.55
CA GLU A 61 19.29 2.53 -14.13
C GLU A 61 17.84 2.98 -14.41
N SER A 62 16.87 2.06 -14.34
CA SER A 62 15.44 2.37 -14.48
C SER A 62 14.76 2.74 -13.16
N ILE A 63 15.46 2.67 -12.02
CA ILE A 63 14.92 3.11 -10.73
C ILE A 63 14.74 4.64 -10.78
N PRO A 64 13.52 5.16 -10.56
CA PRO A 64 13.30 6.60 -10.60
C PRO A 64 14.04 7.35 -9.49
N ASP A 65 14.62 8.51 -9.81
CA ASP A 65 15.42 9.31 -8.86
C ASP A 65 14.69 9.61 -7.54
N TRP A 66 13.38 9.91 -7.63
CA TRP A 66 12.56 10.23 -6.46
C TRP A 66 12.56 9.12 -5.41
N VAL A 67 12.78 7.86 -5.79
CA VAL A 67 12.76 6.71 -4.87
C VAL A 67 13.92 6.80 -3.87
N PHE A 68 15.09 7.28 -4.31
CA PHE A 68 16.27 7.41 -3.45
C PHE A 68 16.08 8.50 -2.40
N ASP A 69 15.48 9.63 -2.78
CA ASP A 69 15.18 10.73 -1.86
C ASP A 69 14.00 10.39 -0.93
N PHE A 70 13.01 9.67 -1.46
CA PHE A 70 11.81 9.29 -0.72
C PHE A 70 12.06 8.17 0.29
N MET A 71 12.95 7.21 0.03
CA MET A 71 13.16 6.09 0.96
C MET A 71 13.85 6.54 2.27
N PRO A 72 13.18 6.47 3.45
CA PRO A 72 13.84 6.81 4.71
C PRO A 72 14.77 5.68 5.18
N LEU A 73 15.68 5.97 6.12
CA LEU A 73 16.52 4.95 6.76
C LEU A 73 15.71 3.96 7.61
N ARG A 74 14.59 4.43 8.19
CA ARG A 74 13.64 3.61 8.94
C ARG A 74 12.29 3.65 8.26
N GLY A 75 11.84 2.51 7.78
CA GLY A 75 10.56 2.33 7.11
C GLY A 75 10.68 1.53 5.83
N GLY A 76 9.54 1.20 5.25
CA GLY A 76 9.47 0.43 4.01
C GLY A 76 8.02 0.18 3.62
N TYR A 77 7.80 -0.33 2.41
CA TYR A 77 6.46 -0.58 1.89
C TYR A 77 6.46 -1.68 0.84
N LEU A 78 5.26 -2.14 0.50
CA LEU A 78 5.03 -2.97 -0.68
C LEU A 78 4.86 -2.07 -1.91
N ILE A 79 5.75 -2.23 -2.90
CA ILE A 79 5.72 -1.47 -4.16
C ILE A 79 4.47 -1.78 -4.97
N GLY A 80 4.11 -0.89 -5.89
CA GLY A 80 2.87 -0.97 -6.65
C GLY A 80 2.78 -2.17 -7.59
N ASN A 81 3.89 -2.60 -8.19
CA ASN A 81 3.89 -3.71 -9.15
C ASN A 81 5.27 -4.34 -9.34
N VAL A 82 5.28 -5.65 -9.63
CA VAL A 82 6.46 -6.42 -10.04
C VAL A 82 6.09 -7.30 -11.23
N SER A 83 6.86 -7.20 -12.31
CA SER A 83 6.66 -7.93 -13.55
C SER A 83 8.00 -8.15 -14.28
N PRO A 84 8.05 -8.99 -15.33
CA PRO A 84 9.27 -9.17 -16.11
C PRO A 84 9.84 -7.83 -16.60
N ALA A 85 11.11 -7.57 -16.25
CA ALA A 85 11.88 -6.36 -16.54
C ALA A 85 11.30 -5.04 -16.01
N ARG A 86 10.33 -5.08 -15.08
CA ARG A 86 9.67 -3.86 -14.58
C ARG A 86 9.23 -3.96 -13.12
N MET A 87 9.59 -2.94 -12.36
CA MET A 87 9.04 -2.64 -11.04
C MET A 87 8.39 -1.26 -11.04
N ASP A 88 7.16 -1.17 -10.54
CA ASP A 88 6.50 0.12 -10.27
C ASP A 88 6.73 0.46 -8.81
N PHE A 89 7.70 1.34 -8.57
CA PHE A 89 8.10 1.76 -7.23
C PHE A 89 7.07 2.64 -6.52
N ARG A 90 5.97 3.07 -7.16
CA ARG A 90 5.02 3.95 -6.48
C ARG A 90 4.42 3.28 -5.24
N TRP A 91 4.24 4.08 -4.20
CA TRP A 91 3.56 3.66 -2.98
C TRP A 91 2.05 3.76 -3.18
N PHE A 92 1.31 2.71 -2.80
CA PHE A 92 -0.16 2.68 -2.84
C PHE A 92 -0.72 2.40 -1.44
N LEU A 93 -1.52 3.33 -0.92
CA LEU A 93 -2.05 3.23 0.44
C LEU A 93 -2.89 1.97 0.64
N VAL A 94 -3.87 1.73 -0.23
CA VAL A 94 -4.85 0.64 -0.06
C VAL A 94 -4.14 -0.71 -0.01
N GLY A 95 -3.17 -0.95 -0.90
CA GLY A 95 -2.39 -2.19 -0.92
C GLY A 95 -1.63 -2.41 0.39
N ASN A 96 -0.96 -1.38 0.89
CA ASN A 96 -0.19 -1.45 2.13
C ASN A 96 -1.10 -1.64 3.36
N CYS A 97 -2.22 -0.90 3.48
CA CYS A 97 -3.17 -1.07 4.57
C CYS A 97 -3.84 -2.45 4.55
N ILE A 98 -4.27 -2.94 3.39
CA ILE A 98 -4.87 -4.28 3.26
C ILE A 98 -3.85 -5.36 3.56
N ALA A 99 -2.59 -5.20 3.16
CA ALA A 99 -1.53 -6.15 3.51
C ALA A 99 -1.33 -6.26 5.03
N ILE A 100 -1.40 -5.14 5.75
CA ILE A 100 -1.39 -5.13 7.22
C ILE A 100 -2.64 -5.83 7.75
N LEU A 101 -3.85 -5.41 7.33
CA LEU A 101 -5.11 -5.92 7.87
C LEU A 101 -5.32 -7.42 7.64
N SER A 102 -4.90 -7.94 6.48
CA SER A 102 -4.99 -9.35 6.12
C SER A 102 -3.88 -10.23 6.70
N SER A 103 -2.91 -9.66 7.44
CA SER A 103 -1.71 -10.35 7.93
C SER A 103 -0.79 -10.88 6.81
N LEU A 104 -0.87 -10.27 5.62
CA LEU A 104 0.04 -10.55 4.52
C LEU A 104 1.42 -9.93 4.77
N ALA A 105 1.47 -8.70 5.29
CA ALA A 105 2.70 -8.09 5.76
C ALA A 105 3.13 -8.76 7.09
N THR A 106 4.41 -9.08 7.23
CA THR A 106 4.94 -9.56 8.52
C THR A 106 4.86 -8.44 9.58
N PRO A 107 4.94 -8.75 10.88
CA PRO A 107 4.95 -7.71 11.93
C PRO A 107 6.01 -6.64 11.74
N ALA A 108 7.21 -7.03 11.30
CA ALA A 108 8.30 -6.11 11.00
C ALA A 108 7.95 -5.21 9.81
N GLN A 109 7.37 -5.78 8.74
CA GLN A 109 6.92 -5.01 7.57
C GLN A 109 5.77 -4.06 7.92
N ALA A 110 4.78 -4.51 8.69
CA ALA A 110 3.66 -3.69 9.13
C ALA A 110 4.14 -2.50 9.98
N THR A 111 5.11 -2.74 10.86
CA THR A 111 5.77 -1.68 11.66
C THR A 111 6.51 -0.69 10.77
N ALA A 112 7.30 -1.18 9.81
CA ALA A 112 8.06 -0.35 8.88
C ALA A 112 7.16 0.46 7.92
N ILE A 113 5.99 -0.06 7.54
CA ILE A 113 4.98 0.71 6.79
C ILE A 113 4.49 1.90 7.62
N MET A 114 4.25 1.71 8.92
CA MET A 114 3.83 2.80 9.80
C MET A 114 4.97 3.81 10.03
N ASP A 115 6.20 3.34 10.21
CA ASP A 115 7.37 4.22 10.29
C ASP A 115 7.50 5.08 9.02
N LEU A 116 7.33 4.50 7.82
CA LEU A 116 7.35 5.25 6.55
C LEU A 116 6.30 6.36 6.53
N ILE A 117 5.07 6.07 6.98
CA ILE A 117 3.99 7.06 7.03
C ILE A 117 4.33 8.22 7.96
N GLU A 118 4.97 7.95 9.10
CA GLU A 118 5.41 9.00 10.02
C GLU A 118 6.59 9.82 9.44
N GLU A 119 7.59 9.16 8.86
CA GLU A 119 8.78 9.81 8.26
C GLU A 119 8.43 10.63 6.99
N ARG A 120 7.41 10.22 6.24
CA ARG A 120 6.94 10.87 4.99
C ARG A 120 5.54 11.45 5.13
N TRP A 121 5.22 11.95 6.31
CA TRP A 121 3.89 12.50 6.64
C TRP A 121 3.42 13.56 5.64
N GLU A 122 4.27 14.53 5.30
CA GLU A 122 3.89 15.62 4.38
C GLU A 122 3.59 15.13 2.96
N ASP A 123 4.30 14.09 2.50
CA ASP A 123 4.11 13.51 1.17
C ASP A 123 2.87 12.61 1.10
N LEU A 124 2.65 11.77 2.12
CA LEU A 124 1.64 10.72 2.11
C LEU A 124 0.30 11.15 2.74
N ILE A 125 0.35 12.12 3.66
CA ILE A 125 -0.81 12.68 4.36
C ILE A 125 -1.04 14.14 3.94
N GLY A 126 -0.02 14.98 4.06
CA GLY A 126 -0.10 16.42 3.81
C GLY A 126 -1.16 17.10 4.68
N GLU A 127 -1.90 18.04 4.08
CA GLU A 127 -2.99 18.80 4.71
C GLU A 127 -4.35 18.10 4.61
N MET A 128 -4.46 17.07 3.76
CA MET A 128 -5.67 16.27 3.61
C MET A 128 -5.33 14.78 3.47
N PRO A 129 -5.56 13.98 4.53
CA PRO A 129 -5.47 12.53 4.48
C PRO A 129 -6.42 11.94 3.41
N LEU A 130 -6.03 10.98 2.59
CA LEU A 130 -4.71 10.35 2.41
C LEU A 130 -4.39 10.28 0.91
N LYS A 131 -3.11 10.36 0.54
CA LYS A 131 -2.72 10.06 -0.83
C LYS A 131 -3.12 8.65 -1.21
N ILE A 132 -3.79 8.51 -2.36
CA ILE A 132 -4.12 7.19 -2.91
C ILE A 132 -2.86 6.48 -3.44
N VAL A 133 -1.96 7.26 -4.04
CA VAL A 133 -0.68 6.84 -4.60
C VAL A 133 0.35 7.97 -4.45
N TYR A 134 1.63 7.62 -4.32
CA TYR A 134 2.73 8.57 -4.36
C TYR A 134 3.93 8.03 -5.16
N PRO A 135 4.61 8.87 -5.97
CA PRO A 135 4.20 10.21 -6.41
C PRO A 135 3.16 10.16 -7.55
N ALA A 136 2.72 11.35 -7.99
CA ALA A 136 1.97 11.49 -9.24
C ALA A 136 2.88 11.31 -10.46
N LEU A 137 2.33 10.73 -11.52
CA LEU A 137 2.91 10.75 -12.86
C LEU A 137 2.81 12.16 -13.44
N GLU A 138 3.90 12.65 -14.02
CA GLU A 138 3.98 13.98 -14.64
C GLU A 138 4.58 13.90 -16.05
N GLY A 139 4.50 15.00 -16.80
CA GLY A 139 5.19 15.14 -18.09
C GLY A 139 4.94 14.00 -19.07
N HIS A 140 6.02 13.37 -19.54
CA HIS A 140 5.96 12.27 -20.51
C HIS A 140 5.35 11.00 -19.91
N GLU A 141 5.65 10.67 -18.65
CA GLU A 141 5.10 9.47 -17.99
C GLU A 141 3.58 9.54 -17.89
N TRP A 142 3.04 10.71 -17.53
CA TRP A 142 1.58 10.91 -17.52
C TRP A 142 0.97 10.67 -18.90
N ARG A 143 1.56 11.23 -19.96
CA ARG A 143 1.05 11.08 -21.34
C ARG A 143 1.01 9.61 -21.75
N THR A 144 2.10 8.90 -21.53
CA THR A 144 2.29 7.52 -21.98
C THR A 144 1.49 6.53 -21.13
N VAL A 145 1.53 6.65 -19.79
CA VAL A 145 0.89 5.68 -18.89
C VAL A 145 -0.61 5.88 -18.81
N THR A 146 -1.09 7.12 -18.83
CA THR A 146 -2.53 7.41 -18.72
C THR A 146 -3.23 7.54 -20.07
N GLY A 147 -2.48 7.69 -21.17
CA GLY A 147 -3.06 7.96 -22.48
C GLY A 147 -3.67 9.36 -22.57
N PHE A 148 -3.04 10.36 -21.96
CA PHE A 148 -3.52 11.75 -21.87
C PHE A 148 -4.86 11.90 -21.11
N ASP A 149 -5.14 11.06 -20.12
CA ASP A 149 -6.40 11.11 -19.37
C ASP A 149 -6.56 12.46 -18.62
N PRO A 150 -7.50 13.33 -19.05
CA PRO A 150 -7.63 14.68 -18.51
C PRO A 150 -8.21 14.74 -17.10
N LYS A 151 -8.75 13.62 -16.58
CA LYS A 151 -9.22 13.51 -15.19
C LYS A 151 -8.09 13.18 -14.22
N ASN A 152 -7.05 12.50 -14.69
CA ASN A 152 -5.91 12.04 -13.88
C ASN A 152 -4.67 12.92 -14.08
N THR A 153 -4.85 14.25 -14.10
CA THR A 153 -3.73 15.21 -14.18
C THR A 153 -2.83 15.13 -12.94
N ARG A 154 -1.68 15.82 -12.95
CA ARG A 154 -0.72 15.85 -11.82
C ARG A 154 -1.43 16.10 -10.49
N TRP A 155 -1.17 15.24 -9.51
CA TRP A 155 -1.72 15.34 -8.15
C TRP A 155 -3.24 15.45 -8.11
N SER A 156 -3.93 14.73 -8.99
CA SER A 156 -5.39 14.79 -9.12
C SER A 156 -6.00 13.41 -9.25
N TYR A 157 -7.19 13.24 -8.67
CA TYR A 157 -7.98 12.01 -8.73
C TYR A 157 -7.15 10.75 -8.41
N HIS A 158 -7.01 9.77 -9.31
CA HIS A 158 -6.19 8.58 -9.05
C HIS A 158 -4.68 8.84 -9.16
N ASN A 159 -4.26 9.93 -9.79
CA ASN A 159 -2.86 10.28 -10.02
C ASN A 159 -2.32 11.20 -8.91
N GLY A 160 -2.25 10.68 -7.68
CA GLY A 160 -1.73 11.41 -6.52
C GLY A 160 -2.74 12.33 -5.82
N GLY A 161 -4.03 12.14 -6.06
CA GLY A 161 -5.08 12.80 -5.29
C GLY A 161 -5.13 12.32 -3.84
N SER A 162 -5.66 13.17 -2.96
CA SER A 162 -5.96 12.85 -1.55
C SER A 162 -7.42 12.45 -1.40
N TRP A 163 -7.69 11.28 -0.80
CA TRP A 163 -9.02 10.67 -0.74
C TRP A 163 -9.49 10.50 0.71
N PRO A 164 -10.46 11.32 1.18
CA PRO A 164 -10.93 11.26 2.57
C PRO A 164 -11.50 9.90 2.98
N VAL A 165 -12.12 9.18 2.05
CA VAL A 165 -12.64 7.82 2.29
C VAL A 165 -11.57 6.88 2.84
N LEU A 166 -10.29 7.07 2.51
CA LEU A 166 -9.24 6.14 2.90
C LEU A 166 -8.87 6.21 4.39
N ILE A 167 -9.38 7.21 5.13
CA ILE A 167 -9.09 7.39 6.56
C ILE A 167 -9.47 6.19 7.42
N TRP A 168 -10.54 5.46 7.08
CA TRP A 168 -10.94 4.28 7.86
C TRP A 168 -9.94 3.12 7.69
N LEU A 169 -9.37 2.95 6.49
CA LEU A 169 -8.38 1.91 6.22
C LEU A 169 -7.09 2.18 6.99
N LEU A 170 -6.61 3.43 6.97
CA LEU A 170 -5.45 3.82 7.76
C LEU A 170 -5.73 3.61 9.25
N THR A 171 -6.90 4.04 9.72
CA THR A 171 -7.30 3.88 11.13
C THR A 171 -7.27 2.42 11.56
N ALA A 172 -7.88 1.52 10.79
CA ALA A 172 -7.87 0.10 11.08
C ALA A 172 -6.43 -0.47 11.12
N ALA A 173 -5.59 -0.11 10.15
CA ALA A 173 -4.19 -0.54 10.12
C ALA A 173 -3.39 0.02 11.32
N CYS A 174 -3.63 1.27 11.71
CA CYS A 174 -3.01 1.91 12.88
C CYS A 174 -3.38 1.17 14.17
N ILE A 175 -4.66 0.82 14.35
CA ILE A 175 -5.09 0.05 15.52
C ILE A 175 -4.42 -1.34 15.51
N LYS A 176 -4.44 -2.04 14.37
CA LYS A 176 -3.83 -3.37 14.25
C LYS A 176 -2.34 -3.39 14.59
N THR A 177 -1.63 -2.32 14.27
CA THR A 177 -0.18 -2.18 14.53
C THR A 177 0.12 -1.52 15.88
N GLY A 178 -0.89 -1.23 16.70
CA GLY A 178 -0.70 -0.59 18.00
C GLY A 178 -0.25 0.87 17.93
N ARG A 179 -0.54 1.58 16.83
CA ARG A 179 -0.19 2.99 16.59
C ARG A 179 -1.39 3.91 16.40
N PRO A 180 -2.37 3.96 17.33
CA PRO A 180 -3.58 4.76 17.17
C PRO A 180 -3.33 6.28 17.09
N GLN A 181 -2.17 6.78 17.54
CA GLN A 181 -1.81 8.20 17.47
C GLN A 181 -1.72 8.73 16.03
N ILE A 182 -1.26 7.91 15.09
CA ILE A 182 -1.19 8.25 13.65
C ILE A 182 -2.60 8.52 13.12
N ALA A 183 -3.53 7.62 13.43
CA ALA A 183 -4.94 7.75 13.04
C ALA A 183 -5.62 8.96 13.69
N LYS A 184 -5.41 9.20 14.98
CA LYS A 184 -5.97 10.37 15.68
C LYS A 184 -5.52 11.68 15.03
N ARG A 185 -4.21 11.83 14.76
CA ARG A 185 -3.66 13.00 14.07
C ARG A 185 -4.27 13.19 12.68
N ALA A 186 -4.44 12.11 11.90
CA ALA A 186 -5.06 12.19 10.58
C ALA A 186 -6.56 12.56 10.66
N ILE A 187 -7.30 12.02 11.63
CA ILE A 187 -8.71 12.36 11.85
C ILE A 187 -8.85 13.84 12.21
N GLU A 188 -8.01 14.34 13.12
CA GLU A 188 -8.00 15.76 13.51
C GLU A 188 -7.77 16.68 12.31
N LEU A 189 -6.87 16.32 11.37
CA LEU A 189 -6.67 17.08 10.13
C LEU A 189 -7.91 17.08 9.23
N ILE A 190 -8.56 15.93 9.04
CA ILE A 190 -9.80 15.82 8.25
C ILE A 190 -10.92 16.68 8.87
N GLU A 191 -11.08 16.63 10.19
CA GLU A 191 -12.14 17.34 10.94
C GLU A 191 -12.05 18.87 10.76
N GLN A 192 -10.87 19.42 10.46
CA GLN A 192 -10.70 20.86 10.24
C GLN A 192 -11.43 21.39 8.99
N ARG A 193 -11.61 20.54 7.97
CA ARG A 193 -12.00 20.98 6.61
C ARG A 193 -13.08 20.16 5.94
N LEU A 194 -13.15 18.84 6.14
CA LEU A 194 -13.98 17.95 5.32
C LEU A 194 -15.47 18.36 5.32
N SER A 195 -16.01 18.72 6.48
CA SER A 195 -17.39 19.19 6.61
C SER A 195 -17.62 20.57 6.00
N LYS A 196 -16.68 21.51 6.21
CA LYS A 196 -16.73 22.89 5.66
C LYS A 196 -16.68 22.92 4.14
N ASP A 197 -15.94 22.00 3.55
CA ASP A 197 -15.81 21.86 2.09
C ASP A 197 -17.01 21.13 1.45
N GLY A 198 -17.95 20.64 2.25
CA GLY A 198 -19.15 19.93 1.79
C GLY A 198 -18.88 18.47 1.42
N TRP A 199 -18.03 17.79 2.18
CA TRP A 199 -17.69 16.36 2.04
C TRP A 199 -17.29 15.95 0.61
N PRO A 200 -16.20 16.53 0.05
CA PRO A 200 -15.79 16.21 -1.32
C PRO A 200 -15.38 14.74 -1.52
N GLU A 201 -15.51 14.28 -2.76
CA GLU A 201 -15.05 12.96 -3.19
C GLU A 201 -13.53 12.77 -3.04
N TYR A 202 -12.75 13.79 -3.41
CA TYR A 202 -11.28 13.80 -3.33
C TYR A 202 -10.76 15.25 -3.33
N TYR A 203 -9.46 15.39 -3.05
CA TYR A 203 -8.69 16.63 -3.02
C TYR A 203 -7.46 16.52 -3.93
N ASP A 204 -7.05 17.65 -4.50
CA ASP A 204 -5.94 17.79 -5.44
C ASP A 204 -4.76 18.58 -4.86
N GLY A 205 -3.62 18.45 -5.53
CA GLY A 205 -2.37 19.12 -5.20
C GLY A 205 -1.46 18.27 -4.32
N LYS A 206 -0.17 18.63 -4.27
CA LYS A 206 0.87 17.84 -3.57
C LYS A 206 0.49 17.51 -2.12
N THR A 207 -0.05 18.47 -1.38
CA THR A 207 -0.48 18.30 0.02
C THR A 207 -1.99 18.09 0.18
N GLY A 208 -2.77 17.99 -0.92
CA GLY A 208 -4.24 17.86 -0.85
C GLY A 208 -4.96 19.16 -0.46
N ARG A 209 -4.32 20.32 -0.71
CA ARG A 209 -4.83 21.63 -0.28
C ARG A 209 -6.11 22.07 -1.02
N TYR A 210 -6.33 21.62 -2.26
CA TYR A 210 -7.44 22.07 -3.10
C TYR A 210 -8.53 21.00 -3.16
N VAL A 211 -9.80 21.40 -3.16
CA VAL A 211 -10.89 20.45 -3.46
C VAL A 211 -10.68 19.92 -4.89
N GLY A 212 -10.93 18.62 -5.09
CA GLY A 212 -10.63 17.96 -6.35
C GLY A 212 -11.31 18.62 -7.54
N LYS A 213 -10.60 18.71 -8.66
CA LYS A 213 -11.01 19.47 -9.86
C LYS A 213 -12.42 19.13 -10.36
N GLN A 214 -12.82 17.87 -10.22
CA GLN A 214 -14.16 17.36 -10.56
C GLN A 214 -14.79 16.62 -9.37
N ALA A 215 -14.41 16.95 -8.13
CA ALA A 215 -14.91 16.27 -6.96
C ALA A 215 -16.40 16.58 -6.75
N ARG A 216 -17.20 15.52 -6.56
CA ARG A 216 -18.59 15.67 -6.11
C ARG A 216 -18.62 16.03 -4.64
N LYS A 217 -19.57 16.86 -4.24
CA LYS A 217 -19.88 17.14 -2.83
C LYS A 217 -20.78 16.05 -2.26
N TYR A 218 -20.80 15.94 -0.93
CA TYR A 218 -21.62 14.97 -0.18
C TYR A 218 -21.40 13.54 -0.63
N GLN A 219 -20.16 13.21 -0.97
CA GLN A 219 -19.81 11.89 -1.42
C GLN A 219 -19.96 10.90 -0.27
N THR A 220 -20.84 9.91 -0.43
CA THR A 220 -21.26 9.00 0.63
C THR A 220 -20.09 8.32 1.34
N TRP A 221 -19.08 7.87 0.59
CA TRP A 221 -17.93 7.18 1.16
C TRP A 221 -16.94 8.09 1.91
N SER A 222 -16.95 9.39 1.64
CA SER A 222 -16.10 10.37 2.33
C SER A 222 -16.67 10.61 3.72
N ILE A 223 -18.00 10.66 3.80
CA ILE A 223 -18.75 10.74 5.06
C ILE A 223 -18.61 9.43 5.84
N SER A 224 -18.92 8.29 5.22
CA SER A 224 -18.91 7.00 5.92
C SER A 224 -17.50 6.57 6.34
N GLY A 225 -16.47 6.83 5.52
CA GLY A 225 -15.08 6.56 5.89
C GLY A 225 -14.65 7.32 7.14
N TYR A 226 -15.00 8.60 7.24
CA TYR A 226 -14.77 9.38 8.46
C TYR A 226 -15.50 8.79 9.68
N LEU A 227 -16.79 8.46 9.55
CA LEU A 227 -17.57 7.87 10.64
C LEU A 227 -17.01 6.52 11.11
N VAL A 228 -16.66 5.63 10.18
CA VAL A 228 -16.06 4.33 10.51
C VAL A 228 -14.72 4.52 11.22
N ALA A 229 -13.90 5.48 10.79
CA ALA A 229 -12.64 5.80 11.49
C ALA A 229 -12.88 6.23 12.94
N LYS A 230 -13.86 7.12 13.19
CA LYS A 230 -14.25 7.53 14.54
C LYS A 230 -14.71 6.35 15.39
N MET A 231 -15.60 5.51 14.85
CA MET A 231 -16.12 4.34 15.54
C MET A 231 -15.03 3.30 15.87
N LEU A 232 -14.04 3.14 15.00
CA LEU A 232 -12.89 2.25 15.25
C LEU A 232 -11.98 2.79 16.36
N ILE A 233 -11.76 4.11 16.42
CA ILE A 233 -11.00 4.74 17.51
C ILE A 233 -11.73 4.65 18.84
N GLU A 234 -13.04 4.88 18.85
CA GLU A 234 -13.89 4.81 20.04
C GLU A 234 -14.00 3.38 20.58
N ASN A 235 -14.09 2.38 19.68
CA ASN A 235 -14.16 0.98 20.06
C ASN A 235 -13.26 0.09 19.16
N PRO A 236 -11.96 -0.05 19.54
CA PRO A 236 -11.02 -0.92 18.84
C PRO A 236 -11.42 -2.40 18.76
N ALA A 237 -12.35 -2.87 19.61
CA ALA A 237 -12.85 -4.24 19.56
C ALA A 237 -13.63 -4.56 18.27
N ASN A 238 -13.96 -3.56 17.46
CA ASN A 238 -14.57 -3.73 16.14
C ASN A 238 -13.55 -4.12 15.05
N LEU A 239 -12.24 -4.01 15.30
CA LEU A 239 -11.19 -4.32 14.32
C LEU A 239 -11.32 -5.73 13.69
N PRO A 240 -11.64 -6.82 14.43
CA PRO A 240 -11.75 -8.17 13.87
C PRO A 240 -12.81 -8.33 12.77
N ILE A 241 -13.71 -7.36 12.58
CA ILE A 241 -14.66 -7.35 11.46
C ILE A 241 -13.92 -7.22 10.12
N ILE A 242 -12.76 -6.56 10.09
CA ILE A 242 -12.03 -6.22 8.86
C ILE A 242 -10.55 -6.65 8.86
N SER A 243 -10.08 -7.27 9.94
CA SER A 243 -8.72 -7.81 10.04
C SER A 243 -8.70 -9.30 10.29
N LEU A 244 -7.64 -9.95 9.79
CA LEU A 244 -7.30 -11.32 10.13
C LEU A 244 -6.12 -11.33 11.11
N GLU A 245 -6.02 -12.38 11.91
CA GLU A 245 -4.82 -12.67 12.71
C GLU A 245 -3.74 -13.35 11.86
N GLU A 246 -2.54 -13.47 12.40
CA GLU A 246 -1.45 -14.17 11.70
C GLU A 246 -1.75 -15.66 11.50
N ASP A 247 -1.53 -16.16 10.28
CA ASP A 247 -1.56 -17.59 10.03
C ASP A 247 -0.22 -18.21 10.47
N LYS A 248 -0.26 -18.91 11.61
CA LYS A 248 0.89 -19.66 12.17
C LYS A 248 1.49 -20.67 11.19
N LYS A 249 0.77 -21.08 10.14
CA LYS A 249 1.27 -21.98 9.08
C LYS A 249 2.20 -21.29 8.08
N ILE A 250 2.08 -19.97 7.89
CA ILE A 250 2.89 -19.20 6.94
C ILE A 250 4.26 -18.83 7.54
N ALA A 251 4.35 -18.73 8.87
CA ALA A 251 5.56 -18.35 9.61
C ALA A 251 6.77 -19.31 9.45
N LYS A 252 6.65 -20.41 8.70
CA LYS A 252 7.75 -21.35 8.44
C LYS A 252 7.80 -21.80 6.97
N PRO A 253 8.42 -21.03 6.06
CA PRO A 253 8.88 -21.60 4.81
C PRO A 253 10.13 -22.44 5.10
N LYS A 254 9.97 -23.77 5.26
CA LYS A 254 11.09 -24.69 5.04
C LYS A 254 11.42 -24.63 3.55
N LEU A 255 12.41 -23.83 3.17
CA LEU A 255 13.02 -23.89 1.85
C LEU A 255 13.67 -25.27 1.70
N THR A 256 12.95 -26.24 1.14
CA THR A 256 13.59 -27.42 0.57
C THR A 256 14.32 -26.96 -0.69
N ARG A 257 15.66 -27.08 -0.67
CA ARG A 257 16.49 -26.87 -1.86
C ARG A 257 15.89 -27.72 -2.99
N SER A 258 15.53 -27.07 -4.10
CA SER A 258 15.25 -27.78 -5.35
C SER A 258 16.53 -28.52 -5.72
N ILE A 259 16.45 -29.85 -5.78
CA ILE A 259 17.47 -30.67 -6.40
C ILE A 259 17.27 -30.44 -7.89
N SER A 260 18.24 -29.76 -8.52
CA SER A 260 18.30 -29.68 -9.98
C SER A 260 18.78 -31.03 -10.50
N PHE A 261 18.02 -31.62 -11.43
CA PHE A 261 18.49 -32.71 -12.27
C PHE A 261 19.21 -32.13 -13.49
#